data_AF-A0A2N1XK57-F1
#
_entry.id   AF-A0A2N1XK57-F1
#
_cell.length_a   1.000
_cell.length_b   1.000
_cell.length_c   1.000
_cell.angle_alpha   90.00
_cell.angle_beta   90.00
_cell.angle_gamma   90.00
#
_symmetry.space_group_name_H-M   'P 1'
#
loop_
_entity.id
_entity.type
_entity.pdbx_description
1 polymer ?
#
loop_
_entity_poly.entity_id
_entity_poly.type
_entity_poly.pdbx_seq_one_letter_code
_entity_poly.pdbx_strand_id
1 'polypeptide(L)'
;MRRDAAEYGGRFTSHLVLNEPGRPDLYNQWFDFYFPGTNRFTIWNAEIVTARHAFWDAAHHEATSRAYAALGNSDLSEESKLEFEPADVSRTGKVLTYRMVERKPVQYAPFDGRTLSEQIDLLETTIIRDEPPAIHESFKLDRSYAYGIGLRIVLDVDVINQAAIEAAIDRFIAAGETDWVSPEPVPRDRLPLLSEREAMASVDYPSVQLGLPVR
;
A
#
# COMPACT_ATOMS: atom_id res chain seq x y z
N MET A 1 -22.70 -2.81 -8.78
CA MET A 1 -22.98 -1.42 -9.24
C MET A 1 -24.36 -0.94 -8.82
N ARG A 2 -25.50 -1.45 -9.33
CA ARG A 2 -26.84 -0.95 -8.88
C ARG A 2 -27.12 -1.09 -7.37
N ARG A 3 -26.54 -2.10 -6.71
CA ARG A 3 -26.68 -2.31 -5.26
C ARG A 3 -25.92 -1.29 -4.41
N ASP A 4 -24.81 -0.77 -4.93
CA ASP A 4 -23.88 0.12 -4.21
C ASP A 4 -23.98 1.56 -4.74
N ALA A 5 -24.97 1.84 -5.60
CA ALA A 5 -25.14 3.14 -6.24
C ALA A 5 -25.38 4.28 -5.24
N ALA A 6 -25.96 3.96 -4.08
CA ALA A 6 -26.13 4.91 -2.99
C ALA A 6 -24.80 5.29 -2.31
N GLU A 7 -23.76 4.45 -2.43
CA GLU A 7 -22.47 4.62 -1.78
C GLU A 7 -21.38 5.12 -2.75
N TYR A 8 -21.45 4.72 -4.03
CA TYR A 8 -20.42 4.99 -5.05
C TYR A 8 -20.93 5.68 -6.31
N GLY A 9 -22.15 6.25 -6.29
CA GLY A 9 -22.73 6.95 -7.45
C GLY A 9 -23.08 6.06 -8.65
N GLY A 10 -22.87 4.74 -8.54
CA GLY A 10 -23.24 3.73 -9.54
C GLY A 10 -22.25 3.54 -10.69
N ARG A 11 -21.14 4.30 -10.71
CA ARG A 11 -20.10 4.24 -11.75
C ARG A 11 -19.07 3.15 -11.52
N PHE A 12 -18.79 2.86 -10.26
CA PHE A 12 -17.91 1.78 -9.82
C PHE A 12 -18.53 1.02 -8.65
N THR A 13 -17.85 -0.03 -8.21
CA THR A 13 -18.17 -0.80 -7.00
C THR A 13 -16.87 -1.27 -6.35
N SER A 14 -16.89 -1.50 -5.04
CA SER A 14 -15.76 -2.02 -4.29
C SER A 14 -16.24 -2.89 -3.13
N HIS A 15 -15.36 -3.74 -2.63
CA HIS A 15 -15.55 -4.45 -1.36
C HIS A 15 -14.97 -3.68 -0.15
N LEU A 16 -14.23 -2.60 -0.41
CA LEU A 16 -13.65 -1.73 0.61
C LEU A 16 -14.63 -0.61 0.99
N VAL A 17 -14.41 0.03 2.13
CA VAL A 17 -15.17 1.22 2.56
C VAL A 17 -14.40 2.48 2.18
N LEU A 18 -14.97 3.27 1.27
CA LEU A 18 -14.35 4.52 0.81
C LEU A 18 -14.50 5.65 1.83
N ASN A 19 -15.72 5.84 2.35
CA ASN A 19 -16.07 6.99 3.18
C ASN A 19 -16.30 6.55 4.64
N GLU A 20 -15.22 6.22 5.35
CA GLU A 20 -15.31 5.95 6.80
C GLU A 20 -15.35 7.28 7.58
N PRO A 21 -16.41 7.56 8.35
CA PRO A 21 -16.52 8.81 9.10
C PRO A 21 -15.38 8.97 10.12
N GLY A 22 -14.72 10.12 10.11
CA GLY A 22 -13.64 10.43 11.04
C GLY A 22 -12.29 9.79 10.68
N ARG A 23 -12.18 9.08 9.56
CA ARG A 23 -10.91 8.57 9.04
C ARG A 23 -10.02 9.74 8.57
N PRO A 24 -8.79 9.87 9.10
CA PRO A 24 -7.85 10.89 8.66
C PRO A 24 -7.47 10.71 7.18
N ASP A 25 -7.24 11.82 6.50
CA ASP A 25 -6.85 11.88 5.09
C ASP A 25 -5.63 11.01 4.76
N LEU A 26 -4.71 10.85 5.73
CA LEU A 26 -3.52 10.02 5.59
C LEU A 26 -3.83 8.53 5.34
N TYR A 27 -5.02 8.06 5.70
CA TYR A 27 -5.47 6.70 5.43
C TYR A 27 -6.22 6.57 4.08
N ASN A 28 -6.54 7.69 3.43
CA ASN A 28 -7.28 7.72 2.15
C ASN A 28 -6.31 7.87 0.97
N GLN A 29 -5.26 7.04 0.94
CA GLN A 29 -4.17 7.18 -0.04
C GLN A 29 -4.20 6.13 -1.15
N TRP A 30 -5.03 5.11 -1.00
CA TRP A 30 -5.25 4.07 -2.00
C TRP A 30 -6.69 3.55 -1.94
N PHE A 31 -7.15 2.95 -3.03
CA PHE A 31 -8.45 2.26 -3.07
C PHE A 31 -8.51 1.24 -4.20
N ASP A 32 -9.08 0.07 -3.92
CA ASP A 32 -9.42 -0.92 -4.96
C ASP A 32 -10.87 -0.78 -5.38
N PHE A 33 -11.15 -0.85 -6.68
CA PHE A 33 -12.49 -0.74 -7.22
C PHE A 33 -12.63 -1.40 -8.59
N TYR A 34 -13.88 -1.65 -8.97
CA TYR A 34 -14.24 -2.23 -10.26
C TYR A 34 -15.15 -1.28 -11.03
N PHE A 35 -14.92 -1.12 -12.33
CA PHE A 35 -15.79 -0.34 -13.21
C PHE A 35 -15.87 -0.96 -14.61
N PRO A 36 -16.96 -0.72 -15.36
CA PRO A 36 -17.13 -1.28 -16.69
C PRO A 36 -16.37 -0.44 -17.72
N GLY A 37 -15.72 -1.10 -18.66
CA GLY A 37 -15.09 -0.45 -19.80
C GLY A 37 -16.08 -0.02 -20.89
N THR A 38 -15.59 0.72 -21.87
CA THR A 38 -16.42 1.30 -22.95
C THR A 38 -17.12 0.25 -23.82
N ASN A 39 -16.48 -0.91 -23.99
CA ASN A 39 -16.99 -2.01 -24.81
C ASN A 39 -18.08 -2.86 -24.14
N ARG A 40 -18.44 -2.58 -22.87
CA ARG A 40 -19.41 -3.32 -22.03
C ARG A 40 -19.07 -4.78 -21.70
N PHE A 41 -17.96 -5.31 -22.21
CA PHE A 41 -17.49 -6.67 -21.96
C PHE A 41 -16.25 -6.71 -21.05
N THR A 42 -15.53 -5.60 -20.95
CA THR A 42 -14.40 -5.43 -20.05
C THR A 42 -14.89 -4.93 -18.70
N ILE A 43 -14.44 -5.59 -17.64
CA ILE A 43 -14.48 -5.07 -16.28
C ILE A 43 -13.03 -4.81 -15.88
N TRP A 44 -12.74 -3.57 -15.49
CA TRP A 44 -11.44 -3.18 -14.99
C TRP A 44 -11.36 -3.52 -13.51
N ASN A 45 -10.34 -4.27 -13.10
CA ASN A 45 -9.96 -4.41 -11.70
C ASN A 45 -8.89 -3.36 -11.39
N ALA A 46 -9.29 -2.26 -10.78
CA ALA A 46 -8.45 -1.10 -10.63
C ALA A 46 -7.98 -0.89 -9.20
N GLU A 47 -6.69 -0.65 -9.04
CA GLU A 47 -6.08 -0.07 -7.86
C GLU A 47 -5.75 1.38 -8.20
N ILE A 48 -6.22 2.33 -7.38
CA ILE A 48 -5.83 3.73 -7.47
C ILE A 48 -5.04 4.12 -6.24
N VAL A 49 -3.94 4.84 -6.44
CA VAL A 49 -3.08 5.37 -5.38
C VAL A 49 -2.80 6.85 -5.62
N THR A 50 -2.59 7.61 -4.55
CA THR A 50 -2.07 8.97 -4.65
C THR A 50 -0.59 8.94 -5.04
N ALA A 51 -0.09 10.05 -5.58
CA ALA A 51 1.34 10.26 -5.82
C ALA A 51 2.15 10.16 -4.52
N ARG A 52 1.55 10.56 -3.39
CA ARG A 52 2.11 10.38 -2.05
C ARG A 52 2.36 8.91 -1.73
N HIS A 53 1.36 8.05 -1.91
CA HIS A 53 1.52 6.62 -1.62
C HIS A 53 2.48 5.95 -2.60
N ALA A 54 2.36 6.27 -3.90
CA ALA A 54 3.30 5.78 -4.90
C ALA A 54 4.76 6.17 -4.63
N PHE A 55 4.98 7.34 -4.00
CA PHE A 55 6.31 7.77 -3.56
C PHE A 55 6.85 6.91 -2.42
N TRP A 56 6.04 6.64 -1.40
CA TRP A 56 6.44 5.74 -0.31
C TRP A 56 6.69 4.33 -0.80
N ASP A 57 5.81 3.78 -1.64
CA ASP A 57 6.02 2.47 -2.29
C ASP A 57 7.36 2.40 -3.02
N ALA A 58 7.69 3.44 -3.81
CA ALA A 58 8.92 3.49 -4.58
C ALA A 58 10.16 3.57 -3.67
N ALA A 59 10.13 4.43 -2.65
CA ALA A 59 11.22 4.58 -1.70
C ALA A 59 11.44 3.29 -0.89
N HIS A 60 10.35 2.66 -0.44
CA HIS A 60 10.38 1.39 0.29
C HIS A 60 10.89 0.24 -0.58
N HIS A 61 10.43 0.15 -1.82
CA HIS A 61 10.89 -0.86 -2.77
C HIS A 61 12.40 -0.72 -3.05
N GLU A 62 12.88 0.51 -3.21
CA GLU A 62 14.29 0.78 -3.43
C GLU A 62 15.14 0.49 -2.18
N ALA A 63 14.69 0.91 -0.99
CA ALA A 63 15.32 0.60 0.28
C ALA A 63 15.45 -0.91 0.49
N THR A 64 14.35 -1.64 0.23
CA THR A 64 14.30 -3.11 0.29
C THR A 64 15.29 -3.71 -0.70
N SER A 65 15.25 -3.31 -1.96
CA SER A 65 16.15 -3.83 -3.00
C SER A 65 17.63 -3.62 -2.64
N ARG A 66 17.99 -2.44 -2.12
CA ARG A 66 19.35 -2.11 -1.65
C ARG A 66 19.74 -2.96 -0.44
N ALA A 67 18.85 -3.16 0.54
CA ALA A 67 19.11 -3.98 1.71
C ALA A 67 19.34 -5.45 1.34
N TYR A 68 18.47 -6.03 0.51
CA TYR A 68 18.62 -7.41 0.02
C TYR A 68 19.88 -7.59 -0.83
N ALA A 69 20.22 -6.61 -1.69
CA ALA A 69 21.45 -6.65 -2.48
C ALA A 69 22.70 -6.68 -1.58
N ALA A 70 22.71 -5.93 -0.47
CA ALA A 70 23.80 -5.92 0.49
C ALA A 70 23.94 -7.23 1.28
N LEU A 71 22.86 -8.00 1.45
CA LEU A 71 22.89 -9.34 2.04
C LEU A 71 23.46 -10.39 1.09
N GLY A 72 23.41 -10.18 -0.23
CA GLY A 72 23.94 -11.11 -1.22
C GLY A 72 23.35 -12.51 -1.06
N ASN A 73 24.21 -13.51 -0.83
CA ASN A 73 23.81 -14.91 -0.62
C ASN A 73 23.63 -15.27 0.87
N SER A 74 23.41 -14.29 1.74
CA SER A 74 23.13 -14.56 3.16
C SER A 74 21.92 -15.50 3.29
N ASP A 75 22.00 -16.44 4.23
CA ASP A 75 20.87 -17.32 4.52
C ASP A 75 19.76 -16.52 5.22
N LEU A 76 18.60 -16.45 4.57
CA LEU A 76 17.39 -15.79 5.07
C LEU A 76 16.36 -16.80 5.60
N SER A 77 16.74 -18.08 5.75
CA SER A 77 15.86 -19.12 6.27
C SER A 77 15.27 -18.72 7.64
N GLU A 78 16.11 -18.19 8.53
CA GLU A 78 15.70 -17.68 9.84
C GLU A 78 14.75 -16.48 9.75
N GLU A 79 14.81 -15.68 8.68
CA GLU A 79 13.88 -14.56 8.44
C GLU A 79 12.47 -15.02 8.05
N SER A 80 12.32 -16.25 7.57
CA SER A 80 11.02 -16.82 7.19
C SER A 80 10.54 -17.92 8.15
N LYS A 81 11.35 -18.23 9.17
CA LYS A 81 11.07 -19.33 10.08
C LYS A 81 9.92 -18.99 11.01
N LEU A 82 8.84 -19.76 10.89
CA LEU A 82 7.69 -19.69 11.79
C LEU A 82 7.71 -20.89 12.72
N GLU A 83 7.83 -20.63 14.02
CA GLU A 83 7.73 -21.65 15.05
C GLU A 83 6.43 -21.47 15.83
N PHE A 84 5.81 -22.60 16.18
CA PHE A 84 4.54 -22.63 16.91
C PHE A 84 4.66 -23.54 18.12
N GLU A 85 4.09 -23.12 19.23
CA GLU A 85 3.99 -23.92 20.45
C GLU A 85 2.52 -24.07 20.89
N PRO A 86 2.14 -25.17 21.56
CA PRO A 86 0.80 -25.33 22.10
C PRO A 86 0.42 -24.16 23.02
N ALA A 87 -0.73 -23.53 22.76
CA ALA A 87 -1.26 -22.45 23.59
C ALA A 87 -2.27 -22.99 24.60
N ASP A 88 -3.23 -23.81 24.15
CA ASP A 88 -4.20 -24.49 25.01
C ASP A 88 -4.18 -26.00 24.80
N VAL A 89 -4.40 -26.72 25.90
CA VAL A 89 -4.56 -28.17 25.92
C VAL A 89 -5.86 -28.55 26.63
N SER A 90 -6.57 -29.52 26.08
CA SER A 90 -7.79 -30.06 26.68
C SER A 90 -7.50 -30.79 27.99
N ARG A 91 -8.55 -31.06 28.77
CA ARG A 91 -8.48 -31.90 29.96
C ARG A 91 -7.96 -33.34 29.71
N THR A 92 -7.96 -33.79 28.46
CA THR A 92 -7.45 -35.12 28.04
C THR A 92 -6.04 -35.04 27.44
N GLY A 93 -5.39 -33.87 27.49
CA GLY A 93 -4.03 -33.64 26.96
C GLY A 93 -3.98 -33.38 25.46
N LYS A 94 -5.11 -33.18 24.78
CA LYS A 94 -5.13 -32.85 23.34
C LYS A 94 -4.87 -31.36 23.16
N VAL A 95 -3.88 -30.99 22.34
CA VAL A 95 -3.65 -29.59 21.95
C VAL A 95 -4.87 -29.06 21.21
N LEU A 96 -5.43 -27.94 21.67
CA LEU A 96 -6.60 -27.28 21.11
C LEU A 96 -6.21 -26.11 20.22
N THR A 97 -5.18 -25.37 20.61
CA THR A 97 -4.69 -24.17 19.90
C THR A 97 -3.17 -24.13 19.95
N TYR A 98 -2.58 -23.45 18.96
CA TYR A 98 -1.15 -23.13 18.93
C TYR A 98 -1.00 -21.61 18.94
N ARG A 99 0.09 -21.12 19.51
CA ARG A 99 0.54 -19.73 19.36
C ARG A 99 1.87 -19.71 18.62
N MET A 100 2.06 -18.66 17.84
CA MET A 100 3.34 -18.39 17.20
C MET A 100 4.35 -17.97 18.27
N VAL A 101 5.54 -18.55 18.23
CA VAL A 101 6.64 -18.20 19.14
C VAL A 101 7.24 -16.86 18.70
N GLU A 102 7.47 -15.95 19.64
CA GLU A 102 8.13 -14.68 19.35
C GLU A 102 9.58 -14.95 18.93
N ARG A 103 9.91 -14.57 17.70
CA ARG A 103 11.24 -14.78 17.13
C ARG A 103 12.21 -13.71 17.65
N LYS A 104 13.42 -14.12 18.01
CA LYS A 104 14.52 -13.17 18.23
C LYS A 104 14.91 -12.51 16.90
N PRO A 105 14.94 -11.17 16.81
CA PRO A 105 15.34 -10.49 15.58
C PRO A 105 16.73 -10.92 15.12
N VAL A 106 16.88 -11.23 13.83
CA VAL A 106 18.16 -11.60 13.23
C VAL A 106 18.95 -10.32 12.94
N GLN A 107 20.19 -10.28 13.38
CA GLN A 107 21.10 -9.16 13.15
C GLN A 107 22.14 -9.53 12.11
N TYR A 108 22.43 -8.60 11.20
CA TYR A 108 23.34 -8.83 10.10
C TYR A 108 24.60 -8.01 10.27
N ALA A 109 25.76 -8.67 10.20
CA ALA A 109 27.06 -8.00 10.23
C ALA A 109 27.23 -6.95 9.11
N PRO A 110 26.75 -7.17 7.86
CA PRO A 110 26.74 -6.13 6.81
C PRO A 110 25.95 -4.86 7.16
N PHE A 111 25.08 -4.90 8.18
CA PHE A 111 24.27 -3.76 8.63
C PHE A 111 24.76 -3.20 9.97
N ASP A 112 26.03 -3.43 10.31
CA ASP A 112 26.65 -3.13 11.61
C ASP A 112 25.83 -3.65 12.81
N GLY A 113 25.26 -4.85 12.68
CA GLY A 113 24.45 -5.48 13.73
C GLY A 113 22.99 -5.03 13.77
N ARG A 114 22.51 -4.26 12.79
CA ARG A 114 21.07 -4.00 12.62
C ARG A 114 20.35 -5.21 12.04
N THR A 115 19.06 -5.25 12.31
CA THR A 115 18.11 -6.15 11.64
C THR A 115 17.85 -5.68 10.21
N LEU A 116 17.30 -6.56 9.37
CA LEU A 116 16.90 -6.20 8.01
C LEU A 116 15.85 -5.07 8.02
N SER A 117 14.85 -5.13 8.91
CA SER A 117 13.83 -4.08 9.03
C SER A 117 14.43 -2.72 9.38
N GLU A 118 15.32 -2.66 10.38
CA GLU A 118 15.97 -1.41 10.77
C GLU A 118 16.84 -0.83 9.66
N GLN A 119 17.49 -1.69 8.88
CA GLN A 119 18.29 -1.27 7.73
C GLN A 119 17.41 -0.70 6.61
N ILE A 120 16.26 -1.34 6.33
CA ILE A 120 15.29 -0.85 5.34
C ILE A 120 14.76 0.52 5.76
N ASP A 121 14.36 0.68 7.02
CA ASP A 121 13.85 1.96 7.55
C ASP A 121 14.87 3.11 7.39
N LEU A 122 16.14 2.82 7.71
CA LEU A 122 17.23 3.78 7.58
C LEU A 122 17.48 4.17 6.11
N LEU A 123 17.48 3.18 5.22
CA LEU A 123 17.64 3.39 3.78
C LEU A 123 16.46 4.18 3.20
N GLU A 124 15.23 3.85 3.58
CA GLU A 124 14.02 4.53 3.12
C GLU A 124 14.05 6.01 3.50
N THR A 125 14.36 6.32 4.77
CA THR A 125 14.52 7.71 5.24
C THR A 125 15.61 8.46 4.47
N THR A 126 16.71 7.77 4.17
CA THR A 126 17.84 8.33 3.40
C THR A 126 17.44 8.59 1.94
N ILE A 127 16.73 7.66 1.30
CA ILE A 127 16.22 7.81 -0.07
C ILE A 127 15.24 8.98 -0.16
N ILE A 128 14.27 9.06 0.75
CA ILE A 128 13.27 10.15 0.76
C ILE A 128 13.93 11.54 0.83
N ARG A 129 15.01 11.66 1.60
CA ARG A 129 15.73 12.91 1.83
C ARG A 129 16.73 13.23 0.72
N ASP A 130 17.58 12.28 0.37
CA ASP A 130 18.80 12.53 -0.42
C ASP A 130 18.63 12.13 -1.90
N GLU A 131 17.81 11.11 -2.18
CA GLU A 131 17.63 10.52 -3.51
C GLU A 131 16.14 10.25 -3.81
N PRO A 132 15.25 11.26 -3.73
CA PRO A 132 13.81 11.02 -3.80
C PRO A 132 13.40 10.47 -5.18
N PRO A 133 12.63 9.36 -5.25
CA PRO A 133 12.18 8.79 -6.51
C PRO A 133 11.23 9.75 -7.24
N ALA A 134 11.36 9.81 -8.57
CA ALA A 134 10.45 10.57 -9.42
C ALA A 134 9.12 9.81 -9.61
N ILE A 135 8.01 10.44 -9.26
CA ILE A 135 6.66 9.88 -9.40
C ILE A 135 5.93 10.58 -10.53
N HIS A 136 5.25 9.80 -11.36
CA HIS A 136 4.44 10.32 -12.46
C HIS A 136 3.00 9.83 -12.28
N GLU A 137 2.03 10.72 -12.55
CA GLU A 137 0.66 10.25 -12.78
C GLU A 137 0.67 9.24 -13.92
N SER A 138 -0.07 8.14 -13.76
CA SER A 138 -0.05 7.08 -14.76
C SER A 138 -1.27 6.18 -14.70
N PHE A 139 -1.53 5.54 -15.84
CA PHE A 139 -2.38 4.37 -16.01
C PHE A 139 -1.49 3.23 -16.49
N LYS A 140 -1.46 2.10 -15.77
CA LYS A 140 -0.71 0.91 -16.15
C LYS A 140 -1.60 -0.31 -16.15
N LEU A 141 -1.71 -0.98 -17.28
CA LEU A 141 -2.49 -2.18 -17.45
C LEU A 141 -1.67 -3.40 -17.05
N ASP A 142 -2.24 -4.26 -16.21
CA ASP A 142 -1.71 -5.58 -15.91
C ASP A 142 -2.58 -6.66 -16.55
N ARG A 143 -2.12 -7.18 -17.69
CA ARG A 143 -2.78 -8.30 -18.40
C ARG A 143 -2.41 -9.68 -17.86
N SER A 144 -1.46 -9.76 -16.92
CA SER A 144 -1.04 -11.01 -16.29
C SER A 144 -1.88 -11.38 -15.06
N TYR A 145 -2.79 -10.49 -14.66
CA TYR A 145 -3.64 -10.69 -13.51
C TYR A 145 -4.61 -11.85 -13.69
N ALA A 146 -4.53 -12.85 -12.80
CA ALA A 146 -5.27 -14.11 -12.93
C ALA A 146 -6.81 -13.95 -12.96
N TYR A 147 -7.33 -12.84 -12.40
CA TYR A 147 -8.77 -12.59 -12.29
C TYR A 147 -9.28 -11.49 -13.24
N GLY A 148 -8.53 -11.14 -14.29
CA GLY A 148 -9.00 -10.20 -15.32
C GLY A 148 -7.90 -9.30 -15.86
N ILE A 149 -8.26 -8.07 -16.26
CA ILE A 149 -7.28 -7.05 -16.64
C ILE A 149 -7.15 -6.08 -15.46
N GLY A 150 -5.98 -6.10 -14.84
CA GLY A 150 -5.62 -5.15 -13.79
C GLY A 150 -5.36 -3.77 -14.36
N LEU A 151 -5.64 -2.74 -13.57
CA LEU A 151 -5.31 -1.35 -13.87
C LEU A 151 -4.74 -0.71 -12.61
N ARG A 152 -3.48 -0.29 -12.64
CA ARG A 152 -2.91 0.57 -11.59
C ARG A 152 -2.97 2.02 -12.03
N ILE A 153 -3.52 2.87 -11.17
CA ILE A 153 -3.69 4.30 -11.38
C ILE A 153 -2.87 5.05 -10.34
N VAL A 154 -2.03 5.99 -10.77
CA VAL A 154 -1.36 6.96 -9.89
C VAL A 154 -1.89 8.35 -10.20
N LEU A 155 -2.44 9.05 -9.20
CA LEU A 155 -2.94 10.42 -9.33
C LEU A 155 -2.27 11.41 -8.38
N ASP A 156 -2.06 12.64 -8.83
CA ASP A 156 -1.59 13.74 -7.99
C ASP A 156 -2.75 14.46 -7.28
N VAL A 157 -3.32 13.78 -6.28
CA VAL A 157 -4.37 14.29 -5.40
C VAL A 157 -4.02 14.01 -3.93
N ASP A 158 -4.54 14.83 -3.02
CA ASP A 158 -4.24 14.68 -1.57
C ASP A 158 -4.90 13.44 -0.96
N VAL A 159 -6.10 13.10 -1.42
CA VAL A 159 -6.90 11.98 -0.93
C VAL A 159 -7.65 11.31 -2.07
N ILE A 160 -7.83 9.99 -1.96
CA ILE A 160 -8.73 9.22 -2.80
C ILE A 160 -10.12 9.31 -2.21
N ASN A 161 -11.02 9.93 -2.97
CA ASN A 161 -12.45 10.00 -2.68
C ASN A 161 -13.24 9.66 -3.94
N GLN A 162 -14.57 9.65 -3.82
CA GLN A 162 -15.45 9.30 -4.95
C GLN A 162 -15.21 10.20 -6.16
N ALA A 163 -15.04 11.51 -5.97
CA ALA A 163 -14.82 12.44 -7.07
C ALA A 163 -13.48 12.19 -7.78
N ALA A 164 -12.42 11.88 -7.03
CA ALA A 164 -11.12 11.51 -7.60
C ALA A 164 -11.22 10.23 -8.44
N ILE A 165 -11.91 9.21 -7.94
CA ILE A 165 -12.12 7.94 -8.65
C ILE A 165 -12.92 8.16 -9.94
N GLU A 166 -14.05 8.89 -9.87
CA GLU A 166 -14.88 9.16 -11.05
C GLU A 166 -14.12 9.96 -12.11
N ALA A 167 -13.35 10.97 -11.70
CA ALA A 167 -12.49 11.74 -12.60
C ALA A 167 -11.37 10.88 -13.22
N ALA A 168 -10.80 9.94 -12.46
CA ALA A 168 -9.81 8.99 -12.96
C ALA A 168 -10.40 8.10 -14.06
N ILE A 169 -11.61 7.57 -13.82
CA ILE A 169 -12.34 6.74 -14.78
C ILE A 169 -12.62 7.54 -16.06
N ASP A 170 -13.08 8.79 -15.93
CA ASP A 170 -13.31 9.67 -17.08
C ASP A 170 -12.03 9.90 -17.90
N ARG A 171 -10.92 10.24 -17.23
CA ARG A 171 -9.61 10.41 -17.89
C ARG A 171 -9.14 9.14 -18.58
N PHE A 172 -9.24 7.99 -17.92
CA PHE A 172 -8.80 6.71 -18.46
C PHE A 172 -9.60 6.30 -19.70
N ILE A 173 -10.93 6.47 -19.66
CA ILE A 173 -11.81 6.23 -20.80
C ILE A 173 -11.48 7.20 -21.94
N ALA A 174 -11.30 8.49 -21.65
CA ALA A 174 -10.95 9.49 -22.65
C ALA A 174 -9.58 9.24 -23.29
N ALA A 175 -8.65 8.65 -22.55
CA ALA A 175 -7.34 8.21 -23.05
C ALA A 175 -7.42 6.94 -23.92
N GLY A 176 -8.58 6.30 -24.04
CA GLY A 176 -8.78 5.10 -24.84
C GLY A 176 -8.49 3.79 -24.10
N GLU A 177 -8.57 3.80 -22.76
CA GLU A 177 -8.40 2.61 -21.92
C GLU A 177 -7.04 1.90 -22.11
N THR A 178 -5.96 2.69 -22.18
CA THR A 178 -4.59 2.24 -22.47
C THR A 178 -3.59 2.76 -21.46
N ASP A 179 -2.37 2.21 -21.48
CA ASP A 179 -1.25 2.71 -20.72
C ASP A 179 -0.99 4.18 -21.03
N TRP A 180 -0.73 4.96 -19.98
CA TRP A 180 -0.40 6.37 -20.08
C TRP A 180 0.50 6.77 -18.91
N VAL A 181 1.43 7.69 -19.15
CA VAL A 181 2.29 8.27 -18.13
C VAL A 181 2.39 9.77 -18.40
N SER A 182 2.22 10.58 -17.36
CA SER A 182 2.47 12.02 -17.44
C SER A 182 3.93 12.27 -17.85
N PRO A 183 4.19 13.14 -18.84
CA PRO A 183 5.57 13.47 -19.23
C PRO A 183 6.34 14.17 -18.11
N GLU A 184 5.64 14.93 -17.27
CA GLU A 184 6.22 15.67 -16.15
C GLU A 184 6.00 14.88 -14.84
N PRO A 185 7.03 14.77 -13.98
CA PRO A 185 6.88 14.17 -12.67
C PRO A 185 6.08 15.10 -11.74
N VAL A 186 5.47 14.51 -10.73
CA VAL A 186 4.84 15.24 -9.63
C VAL A 186 5.92 16.08 -8.93
N PRO A 187 5.68 17.40 -8.74
CA PRO A 187 6.61 18.29 -8.07
C PRO A 187 7.02 17.79 -6.68
N ARG A 188 8.31 17.93 -6.33
CA ARG A 188 8.88 17.40 -5.09
C ARG A 188 8.21 17.97 -3.83
N ASP A 189 7.74 19.21 -3.87
CA ASP A 189 7.03 19.89 -2.79
C ASP A 189 5.63 19.31 -2.51
N ARG A 190 5.07 18.55 -3.46
CA ARG A 190 3.84 17.77 -3.29
C ARG A 190 4.07 16.37 -2.75
N LEU A 191 5.33 15.92 -2.66
CA LEU A 191 5.70 14.58 -2.19
C LEU A 191 6.17 14.61 -0.72
N PRO A 192 5.98 13.52 0.04
CA PRO A 192 6.39 13.44 1.44
C PRO A 192 7.86 13.77 1.71
N LEU A 193 8.13 14.38 2.87
CA LEU A 193 9.48 14.55 3.42
C LEU A 193 9.83 13.48 4.46
N LEU A 194 8.83 12.71 4.90
CA LEU A 194 8.93 11.66 5.91
C LEU A 194 8.51 10.32 5.31
N SER A 195 8.96 9.23 5.93
CA SER A 195 8.48 7.88 5.61
C SER A 195 7.00 7.72 5.93
N GLU A 196 6.34 6.73 5.31
CA GLU A 196 4.92 6.43 5.59
C GLU A 196 4.74 6.13 7.07
N ARG A 197 5.65 5.35 7.66
CA ARG A 197 5.62 4.98 9.07
C ARG A 197 5.68 6.20 10.00
N GLU A 198 6.58 7.14 9.73
CA GLU A 198 6.68 8.38 10.52
C GLU A 198 5.44 9.25 10.37
N ALA A 199 4.92 9.36 9.14
CA ALA A 199 3.68 10.09 8.88
C ALA A 199 2.50 9.46 9.65
N MET A 200 2.35 8.14 9.58
CA MET A 200 1.30 7.39 10.27
C MET A 200 1.42 7.48 11.80
N ALA A 201 2.64 7.44 12.33
CA ALA A 201 2.89 7.60 13.77
C ALA A 201 2.50 8.99 14.30
N SER A 202 2.40 10.00 13.44
CA SER A 202 1.92 11.34 13.81
C SER A 202 0.40 11.45 13.93
N VAL A 203 -0.34 10.40 13.54
CA VAL A 203 -1.81 10.37 13.54
C VAL A 203 -2.31 9.38 14.59
N ASP A 204 -2.98 9.87 15.63
CA ASP A 204 -3.56 9.03 16.70
C ASP A 204 -4.92 8.43 16.30
N TYR A 205 -4.97 7.72 15.17
CA TYR A 205 -6.21 7.09 14.70
C TYR A 205 -6.65 5.86 15.51
N PRO A 206 -5.75 4.98 16.01
CA PRO A 206 -6.14 3.84 16.84
C PRO A 206 -6.84 4.25 18.13
N SER A 207 -6.43 5.35 18.78
CA SER A 207 -7.09 5.85 19.98
C SER A 207 -8.47 6.44 19.68
N VAL A 208 -8.64 7.11 18.52
CA VAL A 208 -9.93 7.61 18.03
C VAL A 208 -10.91 6.45 17.75
N GLN A 209 -10.43 5.36 17.14
CA GLN A 209 -11.24 4.19 16.83
C GLN A 209 -11.60 3.36 18.09
N LEU A 210 -10.75 3.39 19.12
CA LEU A 210 -10.97 2.72 20.41
C LEU A 210 -11.65 3.61 21.47
N GLY A 211 -12.00 4.86 21.14
CA GLY A 211 -12.62 5.80 22.08
C GLY A 211 -11.71 6.19 23.27
N LEU A 212 -10.39 6.06 23.12
CA LEU A 212 -9.41 6.43 24.14
C LEU A 212 -9.14 7.94 24.05
N PRO A 213 -9.01 8.64 25.20
CA PRO A 213 -8.71 10.07 25.20
C PRO A 213 -7.31 10.31 24.64
N VAL A 214 -7.23 11.23 23.68
CA VAL A 214 -5.99 11.76 23.09
C VAL A 214 -5.08 12.28 24.20
N ARG A 215 -3.82 11.85 24.21
CA ARG A 215 -2.79 12.36 25.15
C ARG A 215 -2.05 13.55 24.60
#